data_AF-A0A8T4JPA4-F1
#
_entry.id   AF-A0A8T4JPA4-F1
#
_cell.length_a   1.000
_cell.length_b   1.000
_cell.length_c   1.000
_cell.angle_alpha   90.00
_cell.angle_beta   90.00
_cell.angle_gamma   90.00
#
_symmetry.space_group_name_H-M   'P 1'
#
loop_
_entity.id
_entity.type
_entity.pdbx_description
1 polymer ?
#
loop_
_entity_poly.entity_id
_entity_poly.type
_entity_poly.pdbx_seq_one_letter_code
_entity_poly.pdbx_strand_id
1 'polypeptide(L)' 'MAGNEKKLDKEKFMKAYRLYLQGKITQAKAAEMIGCSIKTFLKYANIIFLQQELPKNLWKNK' A
#
# COMPACT_ATOMS: atom_id res chain seq x y z
N MET A 1 -5.68 -17.12 -13.06
CA MET A 1 -6.46 -15.89 -12.84
C MET A 1 -5.49 -14.72 -12.80
N ALA A 2 -5.24 -14.07 -13.94
CA ALA A 2 -4.39 -12.88 -14.01
C ALA A 2 -5.20 -11.71 -13.42
N GLY A 3 -5.10 -11.53 -12.11
CA GLY A 3 -5.74 -10.43 -11.41
C GLY A 3 -5.21 -9.12 -11.96
N ASN A 4 -6.12 -8.28 -12.44
CA ASN A 4 -5.84 -6.90 -12.83
C ASN A 4 -5.42 -6.15 -11.56
N GLU A 5 -4.15 -6.29 -11.15
CA GLU A 5 -3.59 -5.60 -10.00
C GLU A 5 -3.67 -4.11 -10.30
N LYS A 6 -4.70 -3.44 -9.75
CA LYS A 6 -4.83 -1.98 -9.80
C LYS A 6 -3.52 -1.40 -9.27
N LYS A 7 -2.68 -0.93 -10.19
CA LYS A 7 -1.43 -0.27 -9.86
C LYS A 7 -1.69 0.80 -8.80
N LEU A 8 -0.91 0.79 -7.73
CA LEU A 8 -1.04 1.74 -6.63
C LEU A 8 -0.21 3.00 -6.93
N ASP A 9 -0.69 4.14 -6.46
CA ASP A 9 0.09 5.37 -6.49
C ASP A 9 1.15 5.31 -5.38
N LYS A 10 2.44 5.33 -5.75
CA LYS A 10 3.55 5.16 -4.81
C LYS A 10 3.59 6.26 -3.76
N GLU A 11 3.34 7.51 -4.15
CA GLU A 11 3.40 8.65 -3.23
C GLU A 11 2.26 8.61 -2.21
N LYS A 12 1.03 8.34 -2.67
CA LYS A 12 -0.14 8.16 -1.79
C LYS A 12 0.06 6.97 -0.86
N PHE A 13 0.59 5.86 -1.37
CA PHE A 13 0.89 4.69 -0.54
C PHE A 13 1.90 5.01 0.54
N MET A 14 3.03 5.61 0.21
CA MET A 14 4.07 5.96 1.19
C MET A 14 3.59 7.01 2.20
N LYS A 15 2.67 7.89 1.81
CA LYS A 15 2.01 8.82 2.73
C LYS A 15 1.08 8.09 3.70
N ALA A 16 0.22 7.21 3.20
CA ALA A 16 -0.69 6.41 4.03
C ALA A 16 0.09 5.48 4.98
N TYR A 17 1.15 4.83 4.49
CA TYR A 17 2.04 3.98 5.28
C TYR A 17 2.71 4.75 6.43
N ARG A 18 3.26 5.95 6.17
CA ARG A 18 3.86 6.79 7.22
C ARG A 18 2.84 7.21 8.28
N LEU A 19 1.65 7.64 7.88
CA LEU A 19 0.59 8.02 8.82
C LEU A 19 0.11 6.83 9.66
N TYR A 20 0.03 5.65 9.06
CA TYR A 20 -0.29 4.40 9.75
C TYR A 20 0.78 4.03 10.78
N LEU A 21 2.07 4.06 10.41
CA LEU A 21 3.16 3.79 11.35
C LEU A 21 3.24 4.80 12.51
N GLN A 22 2.86 6.06 12.27
CA GLN A 22 2.75 7.08 13.32
C GLN A 22 1.53 6.89 14.23
N GLY A 23 0.67 5.89 13.98
CA GLY A 23 -0.58 5.68 14.72
C GLY A 23 -1.64 6.77 14.47
N LYS A 24 -1.44 7.64 13.47
CA LYS A 24 -2.35 8.77 13.18
C LYS A 24 -3.61 8.35 12.45
N ILE A 25 -3.54 7.25 11.69
CA ILE A 25 -4.68 6.71 10.94
C ILE A 25 -4.78 5.20 11.12
N THR A 26 -6.00 4.66 11.04
CA THR A 26 -6.25 3.22 11.07
C THR A 26 -5.92 2.56 9.74
N GLN A 27 -5.79 1.23 9.75
CA GLN A 27 -5.59 0.42 8.54
C GLN A 27 -6.72 0.63 7.51
N ALA A 28 -7.96 0.79 7.99
CA ALA A 28 -9.12 1.08 7.15
C ALA A 28 -8.97 2.43 6.42
N LYS A 29 -8.55 3.48 7.14
CA LYS A 29 -8.36 4.81 6.55
C LYS A 29 -7.19 4.85 5.58
N ALA A 30 -6.10 4.14 5.90
CA ALA A 30 -4.95 4.02 5.00
C ALA A 30 -5.33 3.34 3.67
N ALA A 31 -6.12 2.26 3.73
CA ALA A 31 -6.61 1.54 2.56
C ALA A 31 -7.57 2.37 1.70
N GLU A 32 -8.46 3.14 2.34
CA GLU A 32 -9.37 4.08 1.68
C GLU A 32 -8.60 5.17 0.92
N MET A 33 -7.57 5.78 1.53
CA MET A 33 -6.75 6.84 0.91
C MET A 33 -6.07 6.42 -0.40
N ILE A 34 -5.78 5.13 -0.54
CA ILE A 34 -5.13 4.57 -1.73
C ILE A 34 -6.09 3.80 -2.65
N GLY A 35 -7.36 3.70 -2.27
CA GLY A 35 -8.40 3.01 -3.05
C GLY A 35 -8.17 1.50 -3.18
N CYS A 36 -7.66 0.85 -2.14
CA CYS A 36 -7.47 -0.61 -2.11
C CYS A 36 -8.13 -1.25 -0.88
N SER A 37 -8.14 -2.58 -0.84
CA SER A 37 -8.60 -3.33 0.33
C SER A 37 -7.61 -3.24 1.48
N ILE A 38 -8.10 -3.35 2.73
CA ILE A 38 -7.26 -3.34 3.94
C ILE A 38 -6.20 -4.44 3.88
N LYS A 39 -6.58 -5.66 3.47
CA LYS A 39 -5.64 -6.78 3.28
C LYS A 39 -4.51 -6.45 2.31
N THR A 40 -4.83 -5.74 1.22
CA THR A 40 -3.84 -5.32 0.22
C THR A 40 -2.88 -4.29 0.78
N PHE A 41 -3.39 -3.29 1.50
CA PHE A 41 -2.54 -2.31 2.19
C PHE A 41 -1.58 -2.99 3.17
N LEU A 42 -2.10 -3.86 4.05
CA LEU A 42 -1.30 -4.57 5.04
C LEU A 42 -0.26 -5.50 4.42
N LYS A 43 -0.60 -6.20 3.34
CA LYS A 43 0.34 -7.04 2.61
C LYS A 43 1.58 -6.25 2.21
N TYR A 44 1.40 -5.11 1.54
CA TYR A 44 2.53 -4.31 1.06
C TYR A 44 3.21 -3.51 2.18
N ALA A 45 2.46 -3.07 3.19
CA ALA A 45 3.03 -2.45 4.39
C ALA A 45 3.97 -3.41 5.12
N ASN A 46 3.58 -4.68 5.27
CA ASN A 46 4.43 -5.72 5.87
C ASN A 46 5.67 -6.02 5.03
N ILE A 47 5.56 -6.09 3.70
CA ILE A 47 6.72 -6.27 2.81
C ILE A 47 7.74 -5.13 3.03
N ILE A 48 7.27 -3.88 3.09
CA ILE A 48 8.14 -2.72 3.36
C ILE A 48 8.74 -2.79 4.76
N PHE A 49 7.94 -3.12 5.77
CA PHE A 49 8.39 -3.24 7.15
C PHE A 49 9.47 -4.33 7.32
N LEU A 50 9.31 -5.46 6.63
CA LEU A 50 10.26 -6.57 6.59
C LEU A 50 11.46 -6.32 5.65
N GLN A 51 11.54 -5.14 5.02
CA GLN A 51 12.58 -4.78 4.06
C GLN A 51 12.69 -5.76 2.87
N GLN A 52 11.57 -6.39 2.50
CA GLN A 52 11.47 -7.32 1.39
C GLN A 52 11.25 -6.59 0.06
N GLU A 53 11.59 -7.26 -1.05
CA GLU A 53 11.34 -6.73 -2.38
C GLU A 53 9.84 -6.64 -2.70
N LEU A 54 9.42 -5.45 -3.13
CA LEU A 54 8.07 -5.22 -3.61
C LEU A 54 7.90 -5.73 -5.06
N PRO A 55 6.69 -6.17 -5.44
CA PRO A 55 6.43 -6.58 -6.81
C PRO A 55 6.75 -5.44 -7.80
N LYS A 56 7.51 -5.74 -8.85
CA LYS A 56 8.01 -4.75 -9.83
C LYS A 56 6.90 -3.95 -10.52
N ASN A 57 5.69 -4.51 -10.62
CA ASN A 57 4.54 -3.89 -11.28
C ASN A 57 3.51 -3.30 -10.30
N LEU A 58 3.88 -3.15 -9.01
CA LEU A 58 2.97 -2.66 -7.98
C LEU A 58 2.56 -1.20 -8.19
N TRP A 59 3.51 -0.39 -8.66
CA TRP A 59 3.34 1.05 -8.75
C TRP A 59 2.78 1.46 -10.12
N LYS A 60 1.94 2.50 -10.12
CA LYS A 60 1.70 3.28 -11.33
C LYS A 60 3.03 3.96 -11.68
N ASN A 61 3.68 3.48 -12.73
CA ASN A 61 4.65 4.31 -13.43
C ASN A 61 3.90 5.57 -13.86
N LYS A 62 4.41 6.71 -13.42
CA LYS A 62 3.89 8.03 -13.71
C LYS A 62 3.80 8.26 -15.21
#